data_AF-A8UV70-F1
#
_entry.id   AF-A8UV70-F1
#
_cell.length_a   1.000
_cell.length_b   1.000
_cell.length_c   1.000
_cell.angle_alpha   90.00
_cell.angle_beta   90.00
_cell.angle_gamma   90.00
#
_symmetry.space_group_name_H-M   'P 1'
#
loop_
_entity.id
_entity.type
_entity.pdbx_description
1 polymer ?
#
loop_
_entity_poly.entity_id
_entity_poly.type
_entity_poly.pdbx_seq_one_letter_code
_entity_poly.pdbx_strand_id
1 'polypeptide(L)'
;MRIVLILSDSSSECKKALETLDRYGEAFSADIGVFVILEDLYRLESASVSLGVPLPPDTVKSAKERTENKIKTLWRHIKKDEKAHIDIKAVAGELGEEVVKFVGEEKPDMILWGCQPTPVLCRVIDEINVPSLIIK
;
A
#
# COMPACT_ATOMS: atom_id res chain seq x y z
N MET A 1 -17.99 -4.60 -5.14
CA MET A 1 -17.19 -3.37 -5.02
C MET A 1 -15.86 -3.77 -4.41
N ARG A 2 -14.73 -3.41 -5.04
CA ARG A 2 -13.37 -3.67 -4.56
C ARG A 2 -12.72 -2.35 -4.15
N ILE A 3 -12.34 -2.23 -2.88
CA ILE A 3 -11.72 -1.04 -2.31
C ILE A 3 -10.28 -1.39 -1.93
N VAL A 4 -9.32 -0.62 -2.43
CA VAL A 4 -7.91 -0.84 -2.12
C VAL A 4 -7.35 0.35 -1.36
N LEU A 5 -6.70 0.06 -0.23
CA LEU A 5 -5.89 1.04 0.49
C LEU A 5 -4.45 1.02 -0.04
N ILE A 6 -3.96 2.16 -0.50
CA ILE A 6 -2.58 2.36 -0.91
C ILE A 6 -1.79 3.01 0.22
N LEU A 7 -0.66 2.39 0.59
CA LEU A 7 0.29 2.85 1.60
C LEU A 7 1.70 2.93 1.01
N SER A 8 2.56 3.76 1.60
CA SER A 8 4.02 3.79 1.35
C SER A 8 4.79 3.16 2.51
N ASP A 9 6.08 2.87 2.31
CA ASP A 9 7.04 2.48 3.36
C ASP A 9 6.88 3.30 4.65
N SER A 10 6.93 4.63 4.50
CA SER A 10 6.90 5.60 5.60
C SER A 10 5.54 5.73 6.29
N SER A 11 4.48 5.20 5.68
CA SER A 11 3.09 5.34 6.13
C SER A 11 2.38 4.01 6.35
N SER A 12 3.11 2.88 6.33
CA SER A 12 2.53 1.53 6.46
C SER A 12 1.74 1.30 7.75
N GLU A 13 1.94 2.15 8.76
CA GLU A 13 1.30 2.07 10.08
C GLU A 13 0.14 3.08 10.25
N CYS A 14 -0.38 3.64 9.15
CA CYS A 14 -1.48 4.61 9.15
C CYS A 14 -2.80 3.98 9.65
N LYS A 15 -2.95 3.87 10.97
CA LYS A 15 -4.10 3.25 11.65
C LYS A 15 -5.44 3.82 11.19
N LYS A 16 -5.51 5.14 11.03
CA LYS A 16 -6.71 5.85 10.57
C LYS A 16 -7.14 5.41 9.16
N ALA A 17 -6.18 5.11 8.28
CA ALA A 17 -6.50 4.64 6.94
C ALA A 17 -7.01 3.20 6.94
N LEU A 18 -6.42 2.32 7.77
CA LEU A 18 -6.92 0.96 7.97
C LEU A 18 -8.32 0.94 8.61
N GLU A 19 -8.58 1.78 9.62
CA GLU A 19 -9.91 1.93 10.22
C GLU A 19 -10.94 2.47 9.21
N THR A 20 -10.52 3.35 8.30
CA THR A 20 -11.39 3.85 7.24
C THR A 20 -11.69 2.77 6.21
N LEU A 21 -10.68 1.99 5.81
CA LEU A 21 -10.85 0.83 4.93
C LEU A 21 -11.84 -0.16 5.53
N ASP A 22 -11.71 -0.44 6.83
CA ASP A 22 -12.59 -1.33 7.57
C ASP A 22 -14.05 -0.87 7.53
N ARG A 23 -14.28 0.38 7.93
CA ARG A 23 -15.60 1.00 7.92
C ARG A 23 -16.24 0.97 6.53
N TYR A 24 -15.46 1.20 5.47
CA TYR A 24 -15.97 1.21 4.09
C TYR A 24 -16.23 -0.21 3.60
N GLY A 25 -15.36 -1.17 3.95
CA GLY A 25 -15.57 -2.59 3.72
C GLY A 25 -16.92 -3.05 4.29
N GLU A 26 -17.22 -2.70 5.54
CA GLU A 26 -18.49 -3.04 6.19
C GLU A 26 -19.68 -2.29 5.59
N ALA A 27 -19.58 -0.96 5.44
CA ALA A 27 -20.69 -0.12 4.97
C ALA A 27 -21.13 -0.47 3.53
N PHE A 28 -20.19 -0.86 2.67
CA PHE A 28 -20.47 -1.20 1.28
C PHE A 28 -20.47 -2.71 0.99
N SER A 29 -20.25 -3.55 2.01
CA SER A 29 -20.01 -5.00 1.82
C SER A 29 -18.96 -5.25 0.74
N ALA A 30 -17.89 -4.46 0.77
CA ALA A 30 -16.87 -4.44 -0.26
C ALA A 30 -15.77 -5.48 0.01
N ASP A 31 -15.20 -5.98 -1.08
CA ASP A 31 -13.94 -6.70 -1.06
C ASP A 31 -12.81 -5.69 -0.81
N ILE A 32 -11.98 -5.92 0.20
CA ILE A 32 -10.96 -4.96 0.65
C ILE A 32 -9.56 -5.53 0.57
N GLY A 33 -8.61 -4.71 0.13
CA GLY A 33 -7.20 -5.08 0.07
C GLY A 33 -6.27 -3.92 0.39
N VAL A 34 -5.01 -4.24 0.64
CA VAL A 34 -3.95 -3.26 0.87
C VAL A 34 -2.85 -3.45 -0.17
N PHE A 35 -2.49 -2.35 -0.83
CA PHE A 35 -1.35 -2.28 -1.72
C PHE A 35 -0.29 -1.38 -1.11
N VAL A 36 0.93 -1.90 -0.96
CA VAL A 36 2.02 -1.19 -0.31
C VAL A 36 3.16 -1.00 -1.28
N ILE A 37 3.60 0.25 -1.40
CA ILE A 37 4.69 0.62 -2.30
C ILE A 37 5.91 0.98 -1.45
N LEU A 38 6.96 0.19 -1.65
CA LEU A 38 8.22 0.29 -0.95
C LEU A 38 9.21 1.14 -1.76
N GLU A 39 8.92 2.44 -1.88
CA GLU A 39 9.71 3.39 -2.68
C GLU A 39 11.12 3.64 -2.09
N ASP A 40 11.25 3.67 -0.77
CA ASP A 40 12.56 3.87 -0.13
C ASP A 40 13.46 2.66 -0.35
N LEU A 41 12.88 1.46 -0.34
CA LEU A 41 13.57 0.23 -0.68
C LEU A 41 14.04 0.23 -2.15
N TYR A 42 13.19 0.67 -3.08
CA TYR A 42 13.55 0.79 -4.49
C TYR A 42 14.69 1.80 -4.73
N ARG A 43 14.66 2.94 -4.02
CA ARG A 43 15.75 3.93 -4.07
C ARG A 43 17.05 3.38 -3.52
N LEU A 44 16.98 2.59 -2.45
CA LEU A 44 18.12 1.92 -1.85
C LEU A 44 18.74 0.88 -2.81
N GLU A 45 17.91 0.10 -3.51
CA GLU A 45 18.37 -0.81 -4.57
C GLU A 45 19.09 -0.07 -5.69
N SER A 46 18.50 1.02 -6.18
CA SER A 46 19.07 1.85 -7.23
C SER A 46 20.40 2.48 -6.82
N ALA A 47 20.50 2.94 -5.56
CA ALA A 47 21.71 3.51 -5.00
C ALA A 47 22.82 2.46 -4.81
N SER A 48 22.46 1.26 -4.35
CA SER A 48 23.37 0.13 -4.20
C SER A 48 24.05 -0.25 -5.52
N VAL A 49 23.28 -0.34 -6.60
CA VAL A 49 23.79 -0.57 -7.95
C VAL A 49 24.72 0.56 -8.39
N SER A 50 24.31 1.81 -8.16
CA SER A 50 25.06 3.00 -8.57
C SER A 50 26.39 3.17 -7.82
N LEU A 51 26.43 2.79 -6.54
CA LEU A 51 27.60 2.92 -5.66
C LEU A 51 28.47 1.67 -5.62
N GLY A 52 28.05 0.57 -6.27
CA GLY A 52 28.77 -0.71 -6.25
C GLY A 52 28.79 -1.37 -4.87
N VAL A 53 27.87 -1.01 -3.97
CA VAL A 53 27.75 -1.58 -2.62
C VAL A 53 26.66 -2.66 -2.68
N PRO A 54 26.99 -3.96 -2.55
CA PRO A 54 26.00 -5.01 -2.72
C PRO A 54 24.95 -4.98 -1.61
N LEU A 55 23.68 -4.94 -2.00
CA LEU A 55 22.56 -5.24 -1.11
C LEU A 55 22.46 -6.75 -0.88
N PRO A 56 22.26 -7.20 0.36
CA PRO A 56 21.96 -8.61 0.60
C PRO A 56 20.71 -9.03 -0.20
N PRO A 57 20.76 -10.20 -0.87
CA PRO A 57 19.67 -10.65 -1.76
C PRO A 57 18.34 -10.82 -1.03
N ASP A 58 18.37 -11.08 0.27
CA ASP A 58 17.19 -11.27 1.10
C ASP A 58 16.59 -9.96 1.65
N THR A 59 17.25 -8.82 1.47
CA THR A 59 16.80 -7.54 2.04
C THR A 59 15.41 -7.16 1.54
N VAL A 60 15.17 -7.32 0.25
CA VAL A 60 13.90 -6.94 -0.39
C VAL A 60 12.75 -7.83 0.06
N LYS A 61 12.99 -9.15 0.04
CA LYS A 61 12.02 -10.14 0.47
C LYS A 61 11.66 -9.95 1.94
N SER A 62 12.69 -9.79 2.79
CA SER A 62 12.51 -9.56 4.23
C SER A 62 11.76 -8.27 4.52
N ALA A 63 12.02 -7.21 3.76
CA ALA A 63 11.31 -5.94 3.90
C ALA A 63 9.82 -6.08 3.55
N LYS A 64 9.50 -6.73 2.43
CA LYS A 64 8.11 -7.02 2.04
C LYS A 64 7.37 -7.82 3.11
N GLU A 65 7.95 -8.94 3.55
CA GLU A 65 7.37 -9.80 4.58
C GLU A 65 7.17 -9.06 5.91
N ARG A 66 8.16 -8.24 6.30
CA ARG A 66 8.06 -7.43 7.53
C ARG A 66 6.91 -6.42 7.44
N THR A 67 6.77 -5.73 6.32
CA THR A 67 5.70 -4.73 6.11
C THR A 67 4.33 -5.40 6.08
N GLU A 68 4.18 -6.51 5.37
CA GLU A 68 2.94 -7.28 5.37
C GLU A 68 2.56 -7.77 6.77
N ASN A 69 3.52 -8.32 7.53
CA ASN A 69 3.27 -8.82 8.87
C ASN A 69 2.84 -7.70 9.83
N LYS A 70 3.45 -6.52 9.70
CA LYS A 70 3.04 -5.33 10.47
C LYS A 70 1.60 -4.94 10.19
N ILE A 71 1.21 -4.84 8.92
CA ILE A 71 -0.15 -4.46 8.53
C ILE A 71 -1.15 -5.54 8.97
N LYS A 72 -0.84 -6.83 8.80
CA LYS A 72 -1.67 -7.94 9.31
C LYS A 72 -1.89 -7.83 10.81
N THR A 73 -0.85 -7.49 11.57
CA THR A 73 -0.93 -7.33 13.03
C THR A 73 -1.84 -6.16 13.41
N LEU A 74 -1.68 -5.00 12.74
CA LEU A 74 -2.54 -3.84 12.94
C LEU A 74 -3.99 -4.13 12.57
N TRP A 75 -4.20 -4.85 11.47
CA TRP A 75 -5.53 -5.23 11.00
C TRP A 75 -6.28 -6.10 12.02
N ARG A 76 -5.63 -7.14 12.55
CA ARG A 76 -6.19 -7.99 13.62
C ARG A 76 -6.54 -7.18 14.86
N HIS A 77 -5.70 -6.22 15.23
CA HIS A 77 -5.98 -5.33 16.35
C HIS A 77 -7.18 -4.41 16.09
N ILE A 78 -7.34 -3.89 14.87
CA ILE A 78 -8.51 -3.07 14.48
C ILE A 78 -9.79 -3.90 14.51
N LYS A 79 -9.78 -5.10 13.90
CA LYS A 79 -10.92 -6.03 13.90
C LYS A 79 -11.21 -6.66 15.26
N LYS A 80 -10.26 -6.59 16.21
CA LYS A 80 -10.29 -7.31 17.50
C LYS A 80 -10.51 -8.81 17.31
N ASP A 81 -9.97 -9.36 16.23
CA ASP A 81 -10.07 -10.77 15.85
C ASP A 81 -8.72 -11.25 15.30
N GLU A 82 -8.13 -12.26 15.96
CA GLU A 82 -6.86 -12.86 15.56
C GLU A 82 -6.96 -13.63 14.23
N LYS A 83 -8.17 -14.06 13.86
CA LYS A 83 -8.45 -14.76 12.60
C LYS A 83 -8.78 -13.81 11.46
N ALA A 84 -8.85 -12.50 11.72
CA ALA A 84 -9.05 -11.52 10.67
C ALA A 84 -7.94 -11.60 9.63
N HIS A 85 -8.35 -11.76 8.37
CA HIS A 85 -7.48 -11.79 7.21
C HIS A 85 -7.72 -10.54 6.36
N ILE A 86 -6.67 -10.10 5.67
CA ILE A 86 -6.72 -9.05 4.66
C ILE A 86 -5.67 -9.37 3.61
N ASP A 87 -6.02 -9.16 2.35
CA ASP A 87 -5.08 -9.33 1.25
C ASP A 87 -4.14 -8.15 1.17
N ILE A 88 -2.84 -8.45 1.15
CA ILE A 88 -1.78 -7.45 1.11
C ILE A 88 -0.83 -7.80 -0.02
N LYS A 89 -0.52 -6.82 -0.86
CA LYS A 89 0.50 -6.93 -1.91
C LYS A 89 1.53 -5.83 -1.69
N ALA A 90 2.79 -6.20 -1.49
CA ALA A 90 3.90 -5.28 -1.33
C ALA A 90 4.86 -5.33 -2.53
N VAL A 91 5.16 -4.17 -3.12
CA VAL A 91 6.07 -4.03 -4.27
C VAL A 91 7.14 -2.99 -3.98
N ALA A 92 8.34 -3.18 -4.51
CA ALA A 92 9.37 -2.14 -4.50
C ALA A 92 9.38 -1.51 -5.90
N GLY A 93 9.15 -0.20 -5.97
CA GLY A 93 9.06 0.53 -7.24
C GLY A 93 8.64 1.97 -7.02
N GLU A 94 8.52 2.73 -8.11
CA GLU A 94 8.03 4.10 -8.08
C GLU A 94 6.50 4.13 -7.90
N LEU A 95 6.02 5.06 -7.06
CA LEU A 95 4.60 5.18 -6.72
C LEU A 95 3.70 5.30 -7.96
N GLY A 96 4.03 6.21 -8.88
CA GLY A 96 3.19 6.46 -10.05
C GLY A 96 3.09 5.23 -10.96
N GLU A 97 4.22 4.62 -11.28
CA GLU A 97 4.27 3.47 -12.19
C GLU A 97 3.56 2.23 -11.60
N GLU A 98 3.87 1.91 -10.34
CA GLU A 98 3.32 0.70 -9.70
C GLU A 98 1.81 0.84 -9.42
N VAL A 99 1.33 2.04 -9.09
CA VAL A 99 -0.11 2.25 -8.91
C VAL A 99 -0.85 2.13 -10.24
N VAL A 100 -0.37 2.77 -11.30
CA VAL A 100 -1.02 2.70 -12.62
C VAL A 100 -1.09 1.25 -13.10
N LYS A 101 0.00 0.51 -12.95
CA LYS A 101 0.05 -0.92 -13.27
C LYS A 101 -0.93 -1.74 -12.43
N PHE A 102 -0.91 -1.57 -11.11
CA PHE A 102 -1.80 -2.27 -10.19
C PHE A 102 -3.27 -2.00 -10.54
N VAL A 103 -3.64 -0.74 -10.81
CA VAL A 103 -5.00 -0.36 -11.16
C VAL A 103 -5.43 -0.95 -12.51
N GLY A 104 -4.53 -1.00 -13.50
CA GLY A 104 -4.81 -1.63 -14.79
C GLY A 104 -5.06 -3.14 -14.70
N GLU A 105 -4.33 -3.83 -13.82
CA GLU A 105 -4.45 -5.28 -13.59
C GLU A 105 -5.65 -5.65 -12.70
N GLU A 106 -5.75 -5.02 -11.53
CA GLU A 106 -6.67 -5.41 -10.45
C GLU A 106 -8.02 -4.68 -10.53
N LYS A 107 -8.09 -3.57 -11.28
CA LYS A 107 -9.30 -2.77 -11.54
C LYS A 107 -10.13 -2.51 -10.28
N PRO A 108 -9.57 -1.87 -9.23
CA PRO A 108 -10.33 -1.50 -8.05
C PRO A 108 -11.43 -0.49 -8.40
N ASP A 109 -12.57 -0.57 -7.70
CA ASP A 109 -13.68 0.38 -7.85
C ASP A 109 -13.43 1.69 -7.09
N MET A 110 -12.59 1.63 -6.04
CA MET A 110 -12.22 2.79 -5.24
C MET A 110 -10.83 2.61 -4.62
N ILE A 111 -10.10 3.71 -4.53
CA ILE A 111 -8.78 3.77 -3.91
C ILE A 111 -8.82 4.68 -2.69
N LEU A 112 -8.27 4.18 -1.58
CA LEU A 112 -7.99 4.97 -0.39
C LEU A 112 -6.49 5.26 -0.34
N TRP A 113 -6.11 6.50 -0.16
CA TRP A 113 -4.71 6.91 -0.05
C TRP A 113 -4.38 7.21 1.41
N GLY A 114 -3.61 6.34 2.06
CA GLY A 114 -3.33 6.45 3.48
C GLY A 114 -2.05 7.23 3.80
N CYS A 115 -2.18 8.36 4.49
CA CYS A 115 -1.06 9.10 5.09
C CYS A 115 0.07 9.49 4.11
N GLN A 116 -0.23 9.65 2.82
CA GLN A 116 0.73 10.11 1.81
C GLN A 116 0.65 11.63 1.59
N PRO A 117 1.76 12.31 1.26
CA PRO A 117 1.75 13.73 0.94
C PRO A 117 0.91 14.03 -0.31
N THR A 118 -0.11 14.88 -0.17
CA THR A 118 -1.03 15.24 -1.27
C THR A 118 -0.35 15.69 -2.56
N PRO A 119 0.78 16.45 -2.56
CA PRO A 119 1.43 16.86 -3.80
C PRO A 119 1.92 15.70 -4.68
N VAL A 120 2.31 14.58 -4.08
CA VAL A 120 2.80 13.39 -4.79
C VAL A 120 1.65 12.63 -5.45
N LEU A 121 0.45 12.69 -4.85
CA LEU A 121 -0.74 11.98 -5.32
C LEU A 121 -1.40 12.65 -6.52
N CYS A 122 -1.24 13.96 -6.69
CA CYS A 122 -1.99 14.75 -7.68
C CYS A 122 -1.86 14.16 -9.09
N ARG A 123 -0.62 13.89 -9.52
CA ARG A 123 -0.35 13.33 -10.84
C ARG A 123 -0.90 11.92 -11.01
N VAL A 124 -0.75 11.07 -9.98
CA VAL A 124 -1.17 9.67 -10.05
C VAL A 124 -2.69 9.55 -10.09
N ILE A 125 -3.40 10.38 -9.32
CA ILE A 125 -4.86 10.42 -9.31
C ILE A 125 -5.42 10.85 -10.67
N ASP A 126 -4.79 11.82 -11.34
CA ASP A 126 -5.20 12.24 -12.69
C ASP A 126 -4.99 11.12 -13.74
N GLU A 127 -4.02 10.24 -13.53
CA GLU A 127 -3.69 9.13 -14.44
C GLU A 127 -4.60 7.90 -14.21
N ILE A 128 -5.00 7.62 -12.97
CA ILE A 128 -5.89 6.50 -12.64
C ILE A 128 -7.34 6.99 -12.61
N ASN A 129 -8.13 6.64 -13.64
CA ASN A 129 -9.54 7.01 -13.74
C ASN A 129 -10.43 6.21 -12.77
N VAL A 130 -10.11 6.24 -11.47
CA VAL A 130 -10.74 5.50 -10.37
C VAL A 130 -11.03 6.46 -9.22
N PRO A 131 -12.24 6.42 -8.63
CA PRO A 131 -12.59 7.19 -7.45
C PRO A 131 -11.53 7.08 -6.34
N SER A 132 -11.00 8.22 -5.91
CA SER A 132 -9.90 8.30 -4.96
C SER A 132 -10.28 9.10 -3.71
N LEU A 133 -10.00 8.56 -2.52
CA LEU A 133 -10.18 9.24 -1.24
C LEU A 133 -8.83 9.41 -0.54
N ILE A 134 -8.45 10.64 -0.22
CA ILE A 134 -7.21 10.95 0.48
C ILE A 134 -7.46 11.01 1.98
N ILE A 135 -6.71 10.21 2.75
CA ILE A 135 -6.82 10.11 4.22
C ILE A 135 -5.58 10.76 4.84
N LYS A 136 -5.81 11.91 5.49
CA LYS A 136 -4.81 12.66 6.27
C LYS A 136 -4.80 12.25 7.74
#